data_AF-A0AAF0FYV8-F1
#
_entry.id   AF-A0AAF0FYV8-F1
#
_cell.length_a   1.000
_cell.length_b   1.000
_cell.length_c   1.000
_cell.angle_alpha   90.00
_cell.angle_beta   90.00
_cell.angle_gamma   90.00
#
_symmetry.space_group_name_H-M   'P 1'
#
loop_
_entity.id
_entity.type
_entity.pdbx_description
1 polymer ?
#
loop_
_entity_poly.entity_id
_entity_poly.type
_entity_poly.pdbx_seq_one_letter_code
_entity_poly.pdbx_strand_id
1 'polypeptide(L)'
;MELTYNEKRLLAVLKPLKDAENARKKALEPISETVAVIRENDSLGINPLRDILSMLEETKNIAITPVKKALALLEEATGDAIEPLFDLDRPDVKYLAKIMDTTEEAVVQYAGLLQTRGLADLIKKTTKHYILTEEGKKCAKEGLPERILFESFEKNIPIKELQAHPQAKLGIGWLRKKGWITIKDGIVEKISDAPLGEDEIALKKPSAGSPGIDELLKRKLIEEREDTEFRIAITTEGEMLVSTGLDLRIEAGTLTSEQIRTSEWTSLKLRKYNVNTPPKRIFAGKKHPYQSLIDEMREILISMGFTEMYGGIVQSSFWNFDALFQPQDHPAREMQDTFFLDKTEELPDNYEAIRDIHEFGGDTSSTGWGGEWKKEKAEQCVLRTHTTSLSIQYLKDHPDEALKVFCIGRVYRREAIDPTHTPEFEQLEGIVMDTDVSFRHLMGFLKEFYHRMGFENVRFRPAYFPYTEPSVEPEVYVDGLGWVELGGAGIFREEVTAPWGVKYPVLAWGLGVSRVAMLKMGLKDLRQLYKSDVDWVRNYPVYRRED
;
A
#
# COMPACT_ATOMS: atom_id res chain seq x y z
N MET A 1 -6.98 -26.41 28.68
CA MET A 1 -6.57 -25.80 27.39
C MET A 1 -7.21 -26.63 26.29
N GLU A 2 -8.07 -26.06 25.46
CA GLU A 2 -8.86 -26.86 24.51
C GLU A 2 -8.09 -27.03 23.19
N LEU A 3 -7.63 -28.26 22.92
CA LEU A 3 -7.00 -28.62 21.65
C LEU A 3 -8.06 -28.79 20.55
N THR A 4 -7.73 -28.34 19.35
CA THR A 4 -8.50 -28.63 18.13
C THR A 4 -8.48 -30.12 17.80
N TYR A 5 -9.44 -30.57 17.00
CA TYR A 5 -9.52 -31.95 16.53
C TYR A 5 -8.21 -32.43 15.88
N ASN A 6 -7.59 -31.61 15.02
CA ASN A 6 -6.37 -31.99 14.30
C ASN A 6 -5.12 -32.03 15.19
N GLU A 7 -5.01 -31.14 16.19
CA GLU A 7 -3.96 -31.19 17.21
C GLU A 7 -4.04 -32.47 18.05
N LYS A 8 -5.27 -32.85 18.46
CA LYS A 8 -5.49 -34.11 19.18
C LYS A 8 -5.16 -35.32 18.32
N ARG A 9 -5.53 -35.29 17.03
CA ARG A 9 -5.24 -36.36 16.07
C ARG A 9 -3.73 -36.53 15.85
N LEU A 10 -2.97 -35.44 15.77
CA LEU A 10 -1.51 -35.50 15.66
C LEU A 10 -0.87 -36.11 16.92
N LEU A 11 -1.26 -35.67 18.13
CA LEU A 11 -0.77 -36.27 19.38
C LEU A 11 -1.10 -37.76 19.50
N ALA A 12 -2.31 -38.16 19.08
CA ALA A 12 -2.75 -39.55 19.07
C ALA A 12 -1.95 -40.44 18.10
N VAL A 13 -1.32 -39.85 17.08
CA VAL A 13 -0.40 -40.56 16.15
C VAL A 13 1.02 -40.61 16.71
N LEU A 14 1.52 -39.52 17.30
CA LEU A 14 2.90 -39.45 17.79
C LEU A 14 3.19 -40.40 18.97
N LYS A 15 2.24 -40.58 19.89
CA LYS A 15 2.44 -41.45 21.07
C LYS A 15 2.70 -42.92 20.69
N PRO A 16 1.88 -43.58 19.86
CA PRO A 16 2.15 -44.94 19.39
C PRO A 16 3.48 -45.10 18.64
N LEU A 17 3.90 -44.10 17.85
CA LEU A 17 5.16 -44.14 17.11
C LEU A 17 6.37 -44.13 18.06
N LYS A 18 6.34 -43.27 19.09
CA LYS A 18 7.37 -43.22 20.13
C LYS A 18 7.43 -44.50 20.96
N ASP A 19 6.27 -45.05 21.31
CA ASP A 19 6.21 -46.32 22.05
C ASP A 19 6.78 -47.49 21.23
N ALA A 20 6.51 -47.53 19.92
CA ALA A 20 7.10 -48.51 19.01
C ALA A 20 8.63 -48.38 18.91
N GLU A 21 9.16 -47.15 18.83
CA GLU A 21 10.61 -46.92 18.78
C GLU A 21 11.31 -47.32 20.08
N ASN A 22 10.69 -47.04 21.24
CA ASN A 22 11.21 -47.43 22.55
C ASN A 22 11.24 -48.96 22.71
N ALA A 23 10.19 -49.65 22.29
CA ALA A 23 10.14 -51.12 22.29
C ALA A 23 11.24 -51.72 21.40
N ARG A 24 11.45 -51.15 20.21
CA ARG A 24 12.53 -51.53 19.29
C ARG A 24 13.92 -51.33 19.90
N LYS A 25 14.19 -50.17 20.50
CA LYS A 25 15.49 -49.87 21.16
C LYS A 25 15.78 -50.87 22.29
N LYS A 26 14.78 -51.19 23.11
CA LYS A 26 14.88 -52.17 24.20
C LYS A 26 15.11 -53.60 23.71
N ALA A 27 14.56 -53.97 22.56
CA ALA A 27 14.78 -55.28 21.94
C ALA A 27 16.20 -55.42 21.33
N LEU A 28 16.81 -54.31 20.91
CA LEU A 28 18.17 -54.27 20.33
C LEU A 28 19.29 -54.19 21.40
N GLU A 29 18.96 -53.77 22.62
CA GLU A 29 19.88 -53.60 23.76
C GLU A 29 20.70 -54.86 24.10
N PRO A 30 20.13 -56.08 24.13
CA PRO A 30 20.88 -57.31 24.47
C PRO A 30 21.84 -57.79 23.37
N ILE A 31 21.74 -57.23 22.17
CA ILE A 31 22.44 -57.69 20.96
C ILE A 31 23.35 -56.58 20.41
N SER A 32 23.43 -55.42 21.08
CA SER A 32 24.13 -54.22 20.56
C SER A 32 25.63 -54.46 20.31
N GLU A 33 26.28 -55.27 21.14
CA GLU A 33 27.68 -55.67 20.96
C GLU A 33 27.86 -56.65 19.79
N THR A 34 26.91 -57.54 19.56
CA THR A 34 26.94 -58.50 18.43
C THR A 34 26.56 -57.83 17.10
N VAL A 35 25.63 -56.87 17.12
CA VAL A 35 25.24 -56.06 15.96
C VAL A 35 26.36 -55.10 15.53
N ALA A 36 27.19 -54.62 16.47
CA ALA A 36 28.37 -53.82 16.15
C ALA A 36 29.44 -54.63 15.39
N VAL A 37 29.56 -55.94 15.68
CA VAL A 37 30.48 -56.87 14.98
C VAL A 37 29.93 -57.32 13.61
N ILE A 38 28.61 -57.38 13.45
CA ILE A 38 27.97 -57.79 12.18
C ILE A 38 27.91 -56.65 11.16
N ARG A 39 28.10 -55.38 11.56
CA ARG A 39 28.07 -54.22 10.64
C ARG A 39 29.18 -54.18 9.57
N GLU A 40 30.10 -55.14 9.55
CA GLU A 40 31.06 -55.33 8.45
C GLU A 40 30.61 -56.36 7.38
N ASN A 41 29.48 -57.06 7.55
CA ASN A 41 28.91 -57.90 6.49
C ASN A 41 27.39 -57.74 6.41
N ASP A 42 26.94 -57.28 5.25
CA ASP A 42 25.54 -57.12 4.87
C ASP A 42 24.69 -58.38 5.12
N SER A 43 23.39 -58.13 5.31
CA SER A 43 22.26 -59.07 5.43
C SER A 43 21.96 -59.67 6.80
N LEU A 44 20.96 -59.10 7.48
CA LEU A 44 19.97 -59.84 8.29
C LEU A 44 18.75 -58.93 8.53
N GLY A 45 17.71 -59.12 7.73
CA GLY A 45 16.43 -58.41 7.83
C GLY A 45 15.58 -58.94 8.98
N ILE A 46 15.51 -58.19 10.07
CA ILE A 46 14.52 -58.38 11.14
C ILE A 46 13.62 -57.13 11.13
N ASN A 47 12.32 -57.30 10.84
CA ASN A 47 11.33 -56.21 10.73
C ASN A 47 10.50 -56.11 12.03
N PRO A 48 10.76 -55.13 12.91
CA PRO A 48 10.13 -55.01 14.24
C PRO A 48 8.61 -54.76 14.21
N LEU A 49 8.07 -54.31 13.06
CA LEU A 49 6.64 -54.02 12.94
C LEU A 49 5.77 -55.28 12.82
N ARG A 50 6.34 -56.42 12.38
CA ARG A 50 5.61 -57.71 12.37
C ARG A 50 5.37 -58.23 13.79
N ASP A 51 6.32 -58.03 14.69
CA ASP A 51 6.20 -58.46 16.09
C ASP A 51 5.18 -57.58 16.85
N ILE A 52 5.17 -56.27 16.56
CA ILE A 52 4.17 -55.34 17.10
C ILE A 52 2.77 -55.67 16.58
N LEU A 53 2.63 -56.06 15.30
CA LEU A 53 1.33 -56.49 14.75
C LEU A 53 0.81 -57.74 15.46
N SER A 54 1.67 -58.74 15.69
CA SER A 54 1.33 -59.97 16.43
C SER A 54 0.78 -59.66 17.83
N MET A 55 1.44 -58.78 18.58
CA MET A 55 0.99 -58.38 19.92
C MET A 55 -0.30 -57.55 19.92
N LEU A 56 -0.49 -56.70 18.90
CA LEU A 56 -1.72 -55.91 18.75
C LEU A 56 -2.93 -56.78 18.35
N GLU A 57 -2.70 -57.81 17.54
CA GLU A 57 -3.72 -58.81 17.14
C GLU A 57 -4.19 -59.67 18.33
N GLU A 58 -3.27 -60.08 19.21
CA GLU A 58 -3.61 -60.79 20.46
C GLU A 58 -4.43 -59.95 21.43
N THR A 59 -4.21 -58.63 21.46
CA THR A 59 -4.87 -57.70 22.39
C THR A 59 -6.15 -57.04 21.83
N LYS A 60 -6.53 -57.33 20.58
CA LYS A 60 -7.66 -56.69 19.86
C LYS A 60 -7.63 -55.16 19.93
N ASN A 61 -6.45 -54.57 19.86
CA ASN A 61 -6.26 -53.14 20.03
C ASN A 61 -6.68 -52.36 18.76
N ILE A 62 -7.34 -51.21 18.92
CA ILE A 62 -7.86 -50.40 17.80
C ILE A 62 -6.75 -49.78 16.91
N ALA A 63 -5.49 -49.78 17.37
CA ALA A 63 -4.33 -49.36 16.59
C ALA A 63 -3.90 -50.36 15.50
N ILE A 64 -4.54 -51.53 15.40
CA ILE A 64 -4.26 -52.54 14.38
C ILE A 64 -4.38 -51.97 12.96
N THR A 65 -5.44 -51.22 12.66
CA THR A 65 -5.69 -50.74 11.29
C THR A 65 -4.65 -49.71 10.80
N PRO A 66 -4.26 -48.70 11.60
CA PRO A 66 -3.13 -47.82 11.27
C PRO A 66 -1.80 -48.56 11.11
N VAL A 67 -1.48 -49.51 12.00
CA VAL A 67 -0.21 -50.25 11.97
C VAL A 67 -0.16 -51.22 10.78
N LYS A 68 -1.28 -51.86 10.42
CA LYS A 68 -1.39 -52.65 9.17
C LYS A 68 -1.16 -51.81 7.93
N LYS A 69 -1.70 -50.58 7.91
CA LYS A 69 -1.53 -49.66 6.78
C LYS A 69 -0.08 -49.16 6.67
N ALA A 70 0.59 -48.90 7.80
CA ALA A 70 2.01 -48.57 7.85
C ALA A 70 2.90 -49.74 7.42
N LEU A 71 2.56 -50.97 7.82
CA LEU A 71 3.28 -52.19 7.41
C LEU A 71 3.15 -52.43 5.89
N ALA A 72 1.94 -52.30 5.33
CA ALA A 72 1.70 -52.47 3.90
C ALA A 72 2.47 -51.46 3.04
N LEU A 73 2.54 -50.19 3.48
CA LEU A 73 3.33 -49.14 2.81
C LEU A 73 4.83 -49.40 2.87
N LEU A 74 5.32 -50.07 3.92
CA LEU A 74 6.72 -50.47 4.05
C LEU A 74 7.05 -51.71 3.21
N GLU A 75 6.11 -52.66 3.10
CA GLU A 75 6.26 -53.84 2.24
C GLU A 75 6.19 -53.45 0.74
N GLU A 76 5.35 -52.49 0.34
CA GLU A 76 5.37 -51.93 -1.03
C GLU A 76 6.68 -51.19 -1.38
N ALA A 77 7.40 -50.69 -0.37
CA ALA A 77 8.69 -50.01 -0.58
C ALA A 77 9.89 -50.97 -0.72
N THR A 78 9.71 -52.28 -0.52
CA THR A 78 10.79 -53.30 -0.58
C THR A 78 11.24 -53.68 -2.01
N GLY A 79 11.07 -52.76 -2.98
CA GLY A 79 11.51 -52.93 -4.36
C GLY A 79 12.99 -52.59 -4.59
N ASP A 80 13.60 -51.69 -3.82
CA ASP A 80 15.02 -51.35 -3.96
C ASP A 80 15.55 -50.65 -2.70
N ALA A 81 16.74 -51.09 -2.26
CA ALA A 81 17.64 -50.47 -1.28
C ALA A 81 17.08 -50.12 0.12
N ILE A 82 17.57 -50.84 1.13
CA ILE A 82 17.40 -50.50 2.55
C ILE A 82 18.18 -49.20 2.85
N GLU A 83 17.53 -48.05 2.79
CA GLU A 83 18.00 -46.83 3.47
C GLU A 83 17.62 -46.89 4.97
N PRO A 84 18.49 -46.42 5.86
CA PRO A 84 18.46 -46.80 7.27
C PRO A 84 17.36 -46.06 8.05
N LEU A 85 16.63 -46.83 8.87
CA LEU A 85 15.91 -46.38 10.07
C LEU A 85 15.09 -45.07 9.96
N PHE A 86 13.79 -45.20 9.70
CA PHE A 86 12.84 -44.18 10.14
C PHE A 86 13.01 -43.96 11.65
N ASP A 87 13.39 -42.76 12.08
CA ASP A 87 13.39 -42.36 13.49
C ASP A 87 11.93 -42.15 13.91
N LEU A 88 11.31 -43.19 14.46
CA LEU A 88 9.90 -43.17 14.87
C LEU A 88 9.65 -42.37 16.17
N ASP A 89 10.72 -42.01 16.89
CA ASP A 89 10.66 -41.07 18.02
C ASP A 89 10.57 -39.61 17.52
N ARG A 90 11.10 -39.34 16.31
CA ARG A 90 11.05 -38.03 15.63
C ARG A 90 10.64 -38.18 14.16
N PRO A 91 9.41 -38.62 13.88
CA PRO A 91 8.95 -38.83 12.51
C PRO A 91 9.01 -37.56 11.65
N ASP A 92 9.30 -37.76 10.38
CA ASP A 92 9.27 -36.72 9.35
C ASP A 92 7.82 -36.29 9.04
N VAL A 93 7.63 -35.00 8.75
CA VAL A 93 6.32 -34.44 8.38
C VAL A 93 5.69 -35.14 7.17
N LYS A 94 6.48 -35.55 6.17
CA LYS A 94 6.00 -36.31 4.99
C LYS A 94 5.32 -37.61 5.38
N TYR A 95 5.89 -38.28 6.39
CA TYR A 95 5.36 -39.53 6.90
C TYR A 95 4.06 -39.30 7.68
N LEU A 96 4.03 -38.28 8.53
CA LEU A 96 2.85 -37.91 9.31
C LEU A 96 1.69 -37.42 8.45
N ALA A 97 1.97 -36.65 7.40
CA ALA A 97 0.97 -36.16 6.44
C ALA A 97 0.21 -37.32 5.78
N LYS A 98 0.93 -38.38 5.38
CA LYS A 98 0.33 -39.61 4.83
C LYS A 98 -0.54 -40.35 5.84
N ILE A 99 -0.11 -40.49 7.09
CA ILE A 99 -0.89 -41.15 8.15
C ILE A 99 -2.16 -40.35 8.47
N MET A 100 -2.04 -39.03 8.51
CA MET A 100 -3.13 -38.11 8.83
C MET A 100 -4.02 -37.77 7.63
N ASP A 101 -3.71 -38.26 6.42
CA ASP A 101 -4.47 -37.94 5.21
C ASP A 101 -4.66 -36.39 5.06
N THR A 102 -3.55 -35.66 5.14
CA THR A 102 -3.51 -34.20 5.10
C THR A 102 -2.21 -33.70 4.45
N THR A 103 -2.02 -32.38 4.30
CA THR A 103 -0.81 -31.81 3.68
C THR A 103 0.32 -31.64 4.69
N GLU A 104 1.56 -31.59 4.21
CA GLU A 104 2.75 -31.36 5.04
C GLU A 104 2.66 -30.03 5.81
N GLU A 105 2.18 -28.97 5.15
CA GLU A 105 2.01 -27.64 5.74
C GLU A 105 1.02 -27.65 6.90
N ALA A 106 -0.07 -28.41 6.75
CA ALA A 106 -1.08 -28.57 7.80
C ALA A 106 -0.48 -29.27 9.03
N VAL A 107 0.31 -30.33 8.84
CA VAL A 107 1.01 -31.03 9.94
C VAL A 107 2.00 -30.11 10.65
N VAL A 108 2.78 -29.31 9.91
CA VAL A 108 3.70 -28.31 10.48
C VAL A 108 2.93 -27.28 11.31
N GLN A 109 1.79 -26.79 10.80
CA GLN A 109 0.95 -25.84 11.52
C GLN A 109 0.42 -26.44 12.83
N TYR A 110 -0.08 -27.69 12.81
CA TYR A 110 -0.58 -28.37 14.01
C TYR A 110 0.55 -28.58 15.02
N ALA A 111 1.73 -29.00 14.57
CA ALA A 111 2.90 -29.19 15.41
C ALA A 111 3.39 -27.87 16.04
N GLY A 112 3.42 -26.76 15.28
CA GLY A 112 3.78 -25.45 15.81
C GLY A 112 2.82 -24.96 16.89
N LEU A 113 1.52 -25.20 16.71
CA LEU A 113 0.53 -24.90 17.75
C LEU A 113 0.72 -25.79 19.00
N LEU A 114 1.00 -27.08 18.83
CA LEU A 114 1.32 -27.97 19.95
C LEU A 114 2.61 -27.55 20.67
N GLN A 115 3.62 -27.10 19.94
CA GLN A 115 4.89 -26.60 20.49
C GLN A 115 4.69 -25.35 21.33
N THR A 116 3.89 -24.38 20.88
CA THR A 116 3.56 -23.20 21.70
C THR A 116 2.91 -23.54 23.04
N ARG A 117 2.32 -24.75 23.15
CA ARG A 117 1.67 -25.27 24.35
C ARG A 117 2.53 -26.31 25.10
N GLY A 118 3.75 -26.58 24.64
CA GLY A 118 4.68 -27.54 25.25
C GLY A 118 4.29 -29.02 25.10
N LEU A 119 3.43 -29.36 24.12
CA LEU A 119 2.90 -30.72 23.95
C LEU A 119 3.62 -31.55 22.87
N ALA A 120 4.34 -30.89 21.96
CA ALA A 120 5.17 -31.53 20.94
C ALA A 120 6.32 -30.59 20.56
N ASP A 121 7.47 -31.15 20.19
CA ASP A 121 8.62 -30.42 19.68
C ASP A 121 8.65 -30.47 18.17
N LEU A 122 8.66 -29.29 17.53
CA LEU A 122 8.91 -29.15 16.10
C LEU A 122 10.40 -28.85 15.89
N ILE A 123 11.12 -29.84 15.35
CA ILE A 123 12.55 -29.77 15.08
C ILE A 123 12.74 -29.40 13.62
N LYS A 124 13.30 -28.20 13.38
CA LYS A 124 13.63 -27.70 12.05
C LYS A 124 15.11 -27.96 11.77
N LYS A 125 15.42 -28.66 10.68
CA LYS A 125 16.79 -28.82 10.17
C LYS A 125 16.87 -28.21 8.78
N THR A 126 17.64 -27.14 8.64
CA THR A 126 17.89 -26.51 7.34
C THR A 126 19.26 -26.92 6.84
N THR A 127 19.30 -27.49 5.64
CA THR A 127 20.54 -27.85 4.95
C THR A 127 20.70 -26.94 3.74
N LYS A 128 21.87 -26.31 3.64
CA LYS A 128 22.22 -25.43 2.52
C LYS A 128 22.93 -26.24 1.46
N HIS A 129 22.43 -26.18 0.23
CA HIS A 129 23.04 -26.80 -0.93
C HIS A 129 23.35 -25.72 -1.98
N TYR A 130 24.55 -25.78 -2.55
CA TYR A 130 25.00 -24.85 -3.59
C TYR A 130 24.89 -25.53 -4.94
N ILE A 131 24.16 -24.91 -5.86
CA ILE A 131 23.94 -25.42 -7.20
C ILE A 131 24.63 -24.49 -8.20
N LEU A 132 25.34 -25.06 -9.18
CA LEU A 132 25.96 -24.29 -10.26
C LEU A 132 24.87 -23.67 -11.16
N THR A 133 24.99 -22.37 -11.43
CA THR A 133 24.18 -21.70 -12.46
C THR A 133 24.63 -22.12 -13.85
N GLU A 134 23.88 -21.76 -14.90
CA GLU A 134 24.29 -22.08 -16.29
C GLU A 134 25.67 -21.47 -16.64
N GLU A 135 25.93 -20.24 -16.20
CA GLU A 135 27.24 -19.59 -16.34
C GLU A 135 28.30 -20.29 -15.48
N GLY A 136 27.96 -20.71 -14.26
CA GLY A 136 28.83 -21.49 -13.38
C GLY A 136 29.25 -22.84 -13.95
N LYS A 137 28.33 -23.56 -14.60
CA LYS A 137 28.60 -24.82 -15.30
C LYS A 137 29.56 -24.62 -16.47
N LYS A 138 29.41 -23.51 -17.20
CA LYS A 138 30.30 -23.14 -18.30
C LYS A 138 31.70 -22.82 -17.79
N CYS A 139 31.81 -21.99 -16.75
CA CYS A 139 33.09 -21.68 -16.11
C CYS A 139 33.76 -22.90 -15.46
N ALA A 140 32.98 -23.87 -14.95
CA ALA A 140 33.53 -25.11 -14.40
C ALA A 140 34.19 -26.00 -15.47
N LYS A 141 33.74 -25.90 -16.73
CA LYS A 141 34.28 -26.65 -17.88
C LYS A 141 35.40 -25.90 -18.60
N GLU A 142 35.19 -24.62 -18.88
CA GLU A 142 36.06 -23.79 -19.72
C GLU A 142 37.09 -22.97 -18.92
N GLY A 143 36.90 -22.85 -17.60
CA GLY A 143 37.69 -21.98 -16.73
C GLY A 143 37.01 -20.64 -16.47
N LEU A 144 37.44 -19.93 -15.43
CA LEU A 144 36.93 -18.59 -15.13
C LEU A 144 37.41 -17.57 -16.19
N PRO A 145 36.62 -16.51 -16.47
CA PRO A 145 36.96 -15.50 -17.48
C PRO A 145 38.36 -14.90 -17.34
N GLU A 146 38.82 -14.67 -16.11
CA GLU A 146 40.17 -14.16 -15.84
C GLU A 146 41.28 -15.17 -16.15
N ARG A 147 41.04 -16.47 -15.97
CA ARG A 147 41.98 -17.55 -16.30
C ARG A 147 42.16 -17.64 -17.82
N ILE A 148 41.03 -17.63 -18.54
CA ILE A 148 41.01 -17.65 -20.00
C ILE A 148 41.76 -16.45 -20.58
N LEU A 149 41.53 -15.25 -20.03
CA LEU A 149 42.27 -14.04 -20.45
C LEU A 149 43.75 -14.08 -20.07
N PHE A 150 44.10 -14.65 -18.91
CA PHE A 150 45.50 -14.79 -18.52
C PHE A 150 46.25 -15.70 -19.49
N GLU A 151 45.63 -16.79 -19.94
CA GLU A 151 46.23 -17.76 -20.87
C GLU A 151 46.25 -17.27 -22.33
N SER A 152 45.44 -16.27 -22.68
CA SER A 152 45.31 -15.79 -24.08
C SER A 152 46.50 -14.99 -24.60
N PHE A 153 47.47 -14.64 -23.76
CA PHE A 153 48.66 -13.88 -24.15
C PHE A 153 49.89 -14.32 -23.35
N GLU A 154 51.10 -14.15 -23.88
CA GLU A 154 52.31 -14.69 -23.24
C GLU A 154 52.82 -13.80 -22.09
N LYS A 155 53.53 -12.70 -22.40
CA LYS A 155 54.21 -11.85 -21.41
C LYS A 155 53.59 -10.46 -21.28
N ASN A 156 53.26 -9.83 -22.40
CA ASN A 156 52.59 -8.54 -22.46
C ASN A 156 51.58 -8.48 -23.62
N ILE A 157 50.57 -7.62 -23.48
CA ILE A 157 49.57 -7.37 -24.52
C ILE A 157 49.07 -5.92 -24.42
N PRO A 158 48.85 -5.21 -25.54
CA PRO A 158 48.18 -3.92 -25.51
C PRO A 158 46.78 -4.02 -24.90
N ILE A 159 46.39 -3.08 -24.03
CA ILE A 159 45.08 -3.14 -23.34
C ILE A 159 43.90 -3.13 -24.33
N LYS A 160 44.06 -2.49 -25.49
CA LYS A 160 43.04 -2.45 -26.55
C LYS A 160 42.78 -3.83 -27.16
N GLU A 161 43.80 -4.65 -27.29
CA GLU A 161 43.67 -6.02 -27.82
C GLU A 161 43.05 -6.94 -26.76
N LEU A 162 43.45 -6.78 -25.49
CA LEU A 162 42.83 -7.53 -24.39
C LEU A 162 41.36 -7.16 -24.21
N GLN A 163 40.97 -5.89 -24.45
CA GLN A 163 39.58 -5.42 -24.43
C GLN A 163 38.71 -5.99 -25.55
N ALA A 164 39.31 -6.41 -26.66
CA ALA A 164 38.59 -7.03 -27.78
C ALA A 164 38.21 -8.50 -27.51
N HIS A 165 38.78 -9.13 -26.48
CA HIS A 165 38.48 -10.51 -26.14
C HIS A 165 37.03 -10.66 -25.60
N PRO A 166 36.27 -11.70 -25.98
CA PRO A 166 34.87 -11.87 -25.53
C PRO A 166 34.68 -11.87 -24.01
N GLN A 167 35.69 -12.34 -23.27
CA GLN A 167 35.69 -12.42 -21.80
C GLN A 167 36.23 -11.16 -21.09
N ALA A 168 36.68 -10.15 -21.84
CA ALA A 168 37.38 -8.97 -21.33
C ALA A 168 36.56 -8.14 -20.33
N LYS A 169 35.26 -8.00 -20.61
CA LYS A 169 34.33 -7.18 -19.83
C LYS A 169 34.23 -7.62 -18.36
N LEU A 170 34.35 -8.93 -18.11
CA LEU A 170 34.31 -9.50 -16.77
C LEU A 170 35.73 -9.77 -16.24
N GLY A 171 36.63 -10.33 -17.06
CA GLY A 171 37.90 -10.86 -16.59
C GLY A 171 39.02 -9.84 -16.31
N ILE A 172 39.07 -8.66 -16.97
CA ILE A 172 40.17 -7.69 -16.76
C ILE A 172 40.17 -7.13 -15.32
N GLY A 173 38.99 -6.87 -14.76
CA GLY A 173 38.86 -6.41 -13.37
C GLY A 173 39.36 -7.44 -12.36
N TRP A 174 39.07 -8.72 -12.62
CA TRP A 174 39.49 -9.84 -11.77
C TRP A 174 40.99 -10.12 -11.87
N LEU A 175 41.58 -10.05 -13.08
CA LEU A 175 43.02 -10.16 -13.27
C LEU A 175 43.81 -9.15 -12.42
N ARG A 176 43.30 -7.91 -12.33
CA ARG A 176 43.89 -6.87 -11.49
C ARG A 176 43.65 -7.11 -10.00
N LYS A 177 42.43 -7.50 -9.62
CA LYS A 177 42.05 -7.77 -8.21
C LYS A 177 42.82 -8.96 -7.61
N LYS A 178 43.08 -10.00 -8.40
CA LYS A 178 43.91 -11.16 -8.03
C LYS A 178 45.42 -10.87 -8.12
N GLY A 179 45.81 -9.69 -8.59
CA GLY A 179 47.21 -9.28 -8.69
C GLY A 179 48.02 -10.07 -9.73
N TRP A 180 47.38 -10.62 -10.77
CA TRP A 180 48.06 -11.41 -11.79
C TRP A 180 48.70 -10.56 -12.89
N ILE A 181 48.17 -9.34 -13.08
CA ILE A 181 48.64 -8.38 -14.08
C ILE A 181 48.88 -7.00 -13.47
N THR A 182 49.78 -6.24 -14.08
CA THR A 182 49.90 -4.78 -13.92
C THR A 182 49.65 -4.10 -15.26
N ILE A 183 49.17 -2.85 -15.24
CA ILE A 183 48.96 -2.05 -16.45
C ILE A 183 49.87 -0.83 -16.36
N LYS A 184 50.82 -0.69 -17.30
CA LYS A 184 51.73 0.44 -17.40
C LYS A 184 51.70 0.96 -18.84
N ASP A 185 51.52 2.27 -19.00
CA ASP A 185 51.55 2.96 -20.30
C ASP A 185 50.70 2.30 -21.40
N GLY A 186 49.53 1.76 -21.04
CA GLY A 186 48.60 1.11 -21.97
C GLY A 186 48.94 -0.34 -22.32
N ILE A 187 49.97 -0.93 -21.71
CA ILE A 187 50.39 -2.32 -21.87
C ILE A 187 50.06 -3.10 -20.59
N VAL A 188 49.44 -4.27 -20.74
CA VAL A 188 49.16 -5.21 -19.67
C VAL A 188 50.31 -6.20 -19.57
N GLU A 189 50.95 -6.30 -18.40
CA GLU A 189 52.07 -7.21 -18.14
C GLU A 189 51.71 -8.20 -17.03
N LYS A 190 52.10 -9.47 -17.18
CA LYS A 190 51.93 -10.49 -16.13
C LYS A 190 52.99 -10.35 -15.04
N ILE A 191 52.56 -10.43 -13.78
CA ILE A 191 53.44 -10.26 -12.60
C ILE A 191 53.42 -11.46 -11.65
N SER A 192 52.61 -12.48 -11.92
CA SER A 192 52.46 -13.69 -11.11
C SER A 192 52.23 -14.89 -12.02
N ASP A 193 52.63 -16.10 -11.58
CA ASP A 193 52.34 -17.37 -12.26
C ASP A 193 50.88 -17.85 -12.05
N ALA A 194 50.05 -17.04 -11.38
CA ALA A 194 48.61 -17.24 -11.20
C ALA A 194 48.24 -18.66 -10.72
N PRO A 195 48.55 -19.05 -9.46
CA PRO A 195 48.15 -20.35 -8.93
C PRO A 195 46.63 -20.54 -8.96
N LEU A 196 46.18 -21.80 -8.92
CA LEU A 196 44.74 -22.15 -8.85
C LEU A 196 44.10 -21.45 -7.64
N GLY A 197 43.14 -20.56 -7.91
CA GLY A 197 42.44 -19.81 -6.88
C GLY A 197 41.46 -20.66 -6.08
N GLU A 198 41.18 -20.24 -4.84
CA GLU A 198 40.18 -20.89 -3.98
C GLU A 198 38.79 -20.94 -4.63
N ASP A 199 38.44 -19.91 -5.42
CA ASP A 199 37.21 -19.84 -6.20
C ASP A 199 37.16 -20.84 -7.36
N GLU A 200 38.28 -21.13 -8.01
CA GLU A 200 38.39 -22.16 -9.05
C GLU A 200 38.25 -23.58 -8.48
N ILE A 201 38.74 -23.80 -7.26
CA ILE A 201 38.62 -25.08 -6.54
C ILE A 201 37.18 -25.27 -6.07
N ALA A 202 36.57 -24.24 -5.47
CA ALA A 202 35.18 -24.27 -5.00
C ALA A 202 34.18 -24.45 -6.15
N LEU A 203 34.48 -23.95 -7.36
CA LEU A 203 33.62 -24.11 -8.53
C LEU A 203 33.52 -25.58 -9.01
N LYS A 204 34.58 -26.39 -8.80
CA LYS A 204 34.58 -27.81 -9.19
C LYS A 204 33.75 -28.68 -8.24
N LYS A 205 33.68 -28.31 -6.96
CA LYS A 205 32.89 -29.02 -5.95
C LYS A 205 32.36 -28.02 -4.91
N PRO A 206 31.25 -27.33 -5.19
CA PRO A 206 30.72 -26.33 -4.27
C PRO A 206 30.18 -27.02 -3.02
N SER A 207 30.73 -26.66 -1.86
CA SER A 207 30.32 -27.23 -0.56
C SER A 207 30.25 -26.14 0.49
N ALA A 208 29.33 -26.27 1.44
CA ALA A 208 29.19 -25.29 2.51
C ALA A 208 30.48 -25.18 3.33
N GLY A 209 31.03 -23.96 3.45
CA GLY A 209 32.24 -23.68 4.20
C GLY A 209 33.56 -23.84 3.44
N SER A 210 33.55 -24.22 2.15
CA SER A 210 34.80 -24.21 1.36
C SER A 210 35.25 -22.77 1.03
N PRO A 211 36.54 -22.43 1.17
CA PRO A 211 37.09 -21.14 0.75
C PRO A 211 36.73 -20.83 -0.71
N GLY A 212 36.24 -19.62 -1.01
CA GLY A 212 35.87 -19.18 -2.37
C GLY A 212 34.37 -19.19 -2.71
N ILE A 213 33.51 -19.82 -1.90
CA ILE A 213 32.05 -19.88 -2.13
C ILE A 213 31.38 -18.50 -2.13
N ASP A 214 31.75 -17.63 -1.18
CA ASP A 214 31.18 -16.28 -1.09
C ASP A 214 31.46 -15.43 -2.33
N GLU A 215 32.63 -15.63 -2.95
CA GLU A 215 33.00 -14.93 -4.18
C GLU A 215 32.23 -15.51 -5.38
N LEU A 216 32.01 -16.83 -5.43
CA LEU A 216 31.18 -17.46 -6.45
C LEU A 216 29.70 -17.03 -6.38
N LEU A 217 29.16 -16.84 -5.17
CA LEU A 217 27.80 -16.31 -4.94
C LEU A 217 27.68 -14.86 -5.43
N LYS A 218 28.64 -13.98 -5.06
CA LYS A 218 28.68 -12.58 -5.53
C LYS A 218 28.77 -12.48 -7.05
N ARG A 219 29.48 -13.43 -7.67
CA ARG A 219 29.64 -13.54 -9.12
C ARG A 219 28.45 -14.20 -9.83
N LYS A 220 27.43 -14.68 -9.10
CA LYS A 220 26.26 -15.42 -9.63
C LYS A 220 26.64 -16.69 -10.40
N LEU A 221 27.76 -17.32 -10.05
CA LEU A 221 28.21 -18.60 -10.63
C LEU A 221 27.61 -19.81 -9.90
N ILE A 222 27.19 -19.61 -8.66
CA ILE A 222 26.43 -20.59 -7.88
C ILE A 222 25.20 -19.92 -7.26
N GLU A 223 24.17 -20.71 -7.03
CA GLU A 223 22.97 -20.35 -6.31
C GLU A 223 22.89 -21.16 -5.02
N GLU A 224 22.48 -20.49 -3.94
CA GLU A 224 22.20 -21.14 -2.66
C GLU A 224 20.74 -21.60 -2.64
N ARG A 225 20.53 -22.89 -2.38
CA ARG A 225 19.21 -23.46 -2.07
C ARG A 225 19.19 -23.96 -0.63
N GLU A 226 18.08 -23.69 0.04
CA GLU A 226 17.85 -24.17 1.39
C GLU A 226 16.77 -25.26 1.34
N ASP A 227 17.15 -26.48 1.72
CA ASP A 227 16.20 -27.56 1.97
C ASP A 227 15.92 -27.61 3.48
N THR A 228 14.65 -27.47 3.84
CA THR A 228 14.21 -27.53 5.24
C THR A 228 13.44 -28.82 5.48
N GLU A 229 13.96 -29.64 6.39
CA GLU A 229 13.28 -30.81 6.92
C GLU A 229 12.66 -30.49 8.28
N PHE A 230 11.44 -30.96 8.50
CA PHE A 230 10.73 -30.84 9.77
C PHE A 230 10.50 -32.22 10.36
N ARG A 231 10.89 -32.40 11.63
CA ARG A 231 10.61 -33.60 12.42
C ARG A 231 9.85 -33.24 13.68
N ILE A 232 8.96 -34.12 14.12
CA ILE A 232 8.07 -33.83 15.24
C ILE A 232 8.27 -34.89 16.32
N ALA A 233 8.54 -34.47 17.56
CA ALA A 233 8.59 -35.36 18.74
C ALA A 233 7.46 -35.01 19.70
N ILE A 234 6.87 -36.01 20.36
CA ILE A 234 5.94 -35.76 21.47
C ILE A 234 6.70 -35.55 22.78
N THR A 235 6.32 -34.52 23.53
CA THR A 235 6.88 -34.21 24.86
C THR A 235 6.25 -35.08 25.93
N THR A 236 6.86 -35.16 27.12
CA THR A 236 6.31 -35.90 28.26
C THR A 236 4.91 -35.38 28.64
N GLU A 237 4.70 -34.07 28.61
CA GLU A 237 3.40 -33.43 28.84
C GLU A 237 2.36 -33.84 27.77
N GLY A 238 2.77 -33.91 26.51
CA GLY A 238 1.96 -34.43 25.41
C GLY A 238 1.55 -35.89 25.63
N GLU A 239 2.48 -36.74 26.08
CA GLU A 239 2.21 -38.16 26.36
C GLU A 239 1.24 -38.36 27.52
N MET A 240 1.39 -37.60 28.61
CA MET A 240 0.46 -37.63 29.73
C MET A 240 -0.94 -37.24 29.27
N LEU A 241 -1.05 -36.20 28.44
CA LEU A 241 -2.34 -35.76 27.91
C LEU A 241 -3.01 -36.82 27.03
N VAL A 242 -2.25 -37.50 26.16
CA VAL A 242 -2.77 -38.63 25.37
C VAL A 242 -3.26 -39.76 26.29
N SER A 243 -2.49 -40.06 27.35
CA SER A 243 -2.80 -41.13 28.31
C SER A 243 -4.05 -40.84 29.15
N THR A 244 -4.39 -39.57 29.39
CA THR A 244 -5.64 -39.17 30.05
C THR A 244 -6.89 -39.30 29.17
N GLY A 245 -6.71 -39.56 27.87
CA GLY A 245 -7.78 -39.73 26.89
C GLY A 245 -8.09 -38.45 26.11
N LEU A 246 -7.99 -38.50 24.78
CA LEU A 246 -8.33 -37.39 23.89
C LEU A 246 -9.73 -37.57 23.30
N ASP A 247 -10.60 -36.56 23.45
CA ASP A 247 -11.89 -36.51 22.77
C ASP A 247 -11.71 -36.10 21.29
N LEU A 248 -11.74 -37.12 20.42
CA LEU A 248 -11.60 -37.02 18.97
C LEU A 248 -12.94 -36.91 18.24
N ARG A 249 -14.04 -36.52 18.89
CA ARG A 249 -15.28 -36.21 18.16
C ARG A 249 -15.07 -34.99 17.27
N ILE A 250 -15.60 -35.05 16.05
CA ILE A 250 -15.58 -33.91 15.12
C ILE A 250 -16.43 -32.79 15.70
N GLU A 251 -15.86 -31.60 15.84
CA GLU A 251 -16.57 -30.42 16.34
C GLU A 251 -17.23 -29.68 15.18
N ALA A 252 -18.53 -29.41 15.30
CA ALA A 252 -19.26 -28.61 14.32
C ALA A 252 -19.12 -27.11 14.65
N GLY A 253 -18.65 -26.32 13.68
CA GLY A 253 -18.47 -24.87 13.84
C GLY A 253 -19.76 -24.07 13.60
N THR A 254 -20.47 -24.36 12.51
CA THR A 254 -21.74 -23.73 12.15
C THR A 254 -22.75 -24.84 11.86
N LEU A 255 -23.93 -24.74 12.46
CA LEU A 255 -25.03 -25.68 12.19
C LEU A 255 -25.58 -25.47 10.79
N THR A 256 -25.77 -26.57 10.06
CA THR A 256 -26.44 -26.54 8.76
C THR A 256 -27.96 -26.62 8.94
N SER A 257 -28.71 -26.14 7.95
CA SER A 257 -30.18 -26.24 7.93
C SER A 257 -30.67 -27.68 8.04
N GLU A 258 -29.92 -28.63 7.48
CA GLU A 258 -30.23 -30.06 7.53
C GLU A 258 -30.06 -30.62 8.94
N GLN A 259 -28.92 -30.35 9.60
CA GLN A 259 -28.65 -30.78 10.99
C GLN A 259 -29.72 -30.28 11.96
N ILE A 260 -30.25 -29.08 11.73
CA ILE A 260 -31.36 -28.50 12.51
C ILE A 260 -32.64 -29.30 12.28
N ARG A 261 -32.98 -29.59 11.02
CA ARG A 261 -34.21 -30.32 10.65
C ARG A 261 -34.20 -31.78 11.11
N THR A 262 -33.05 -32.43 11.09
CA THR A 262 -32.88 -33.85 11.51
C THR A 262 -32.67 -34.03 13.01
N SER A 263 -32.56 -32.94 13.78
CA SER A 263 -32.19 -32.94 15.21
C SER A 263 -30.80 -33.52 15.52
N GLU A 264 -29.96 -33.71 14.50
CA GLU A 264 -28.59 -34.23 14.64
C GLU A 264 -27.72 -33.33 15.52
N TRP A 265 -27.98 -32.01 15.49
CA TRP A 265 -27.30 -31.00 16.30
C TRP A 265 -27.30 -31.27 17.81
N THR A 266 -28.29 -32.02 18.33
CA THR A 266 -28.38 -32.38 19.75
C THR A 266 -27.25 -33.31 20.20
N SER A 267 -26.69 -34.08 19.26
CA SER A 267 -25.60 -35.03 19.49
C SER A 267 -24.22 -34.48 19.10
N LEU A 268 -24.17 -33.37 18.36
CA LEU A 268 -22.93 -32.78 17.88
C LEU A 268 -22.23 -31.96 18.98
N LYS A 269 -20.91 -32.06 19.02
CA LYS A 269 -20.10 -31.17 19.86
C LYS A 269 -19.90 -29.85 19.14
N LEU A 270 -20.54 -28.79 19.63
CA LEU A 270 -20.44 -27.46 19.03
C LEU A 270 -19.17 -26.74 19.48
N ARG A 271 -18.43 -26.19 18.53
CA ARG A 271 -17.27 -25.35 18.82
C ARG A 271 -17.73 -24.06 19.50
N LYS A 272 -17.13 -23.71 20.64
CA LYS A 272 -17.45 -22.45 21.33
C LYS A 272 -17.04 -21.25 20.48
N TYR A 273 -17.94 -20.28 20.34
CA TYR A 273 -17.66 -19.01 19.70
C TYR A 273 -16.87 -18.09 20.63
N ASN A 274 -15.76 -17.54 20.15
CA ASN A 274 -14.99 -16.56 20.92
C ASN A 274 -15.60 -15.17 20.76
N VAL A 275 -16.27 -14.69 21.82
CA VAL A 275 -16.89 -13.35 21.84
C VAL A 275 -15.91 -12.19 21.71
N ASN A 276 -14.60 -12.44 21.93
CA ASN A 276 -13.56 -11.44 21.76
C ASN A 276 -13.07 -11.34 20.30
N THR A 277 -13.50 -12.23 19.41
CA THR A 277 -13.13 -12.15 17.99
C THR A 277 -13.93 -11.03 17.33
N PRO A 278 -13.26 -10.02 16.72
CA PRO A 278 -13.97 -8.97 16.02
C PRO A 278 -14.86 -9.56 14.92
N PRO A 279 -16.12 -9.12 14.79
CA PRO A 279 -16.97 -9.56 13.71
C PRO A 279 -16.39 -9.11 12.37
N LYS A 280 -16.76 -9.81 11.29
CA LYS A 280 -16.45 -9.36 9.93
C LYS A 280 -17.05 -7.97 9.73
N ARG A 281 -16.22 -6.98 9.40
CA ARG A 281 -16.68 -5.63 9.09
C ARG A 281 -17.52 -5.65 7.81
N ILE A 282 -18.70 -5.02 7.86
CA ILE A 282 -19.55 -4.79 6.70
C ILE A 282 -19.37 -3.34 6.28
N PHE A 283 -18.99 -3.11 5.03
CA PHE A 283 -18.81 -1.78 4.48
C PHE A 283 -20.04 -1.39 3.68
N ALA A 284 -20.89 -0.54 4.26
CA ALA A 284 -22.02 0.06 3.54
C ALA A 284 -21.53 1.10 2.53
N GLY A 285 -22.39 1.45 1.56
CA GLY A 285 -22.14 2.58 0.66
C GLY A 285 -22.00 3.89 1.45
N LYS A 286 -20.97 4.68 1.13
CA LYS A 286 -20.67 5.95 1.81
C LYS A 286 -20.45 7.06 0.79
N LYS A 287 -20.88 8.28 1.14
CA LYS A 287 -20.47 9.48 0.43
C LYS A 287 -18.98 9.74 0.65
N HIS A 288 -18.33 10.34 -0.32
CA HIS A 288 -16.95 10.79 -0.16
C HIS A 288 -16.89 11.85 0.97
N PRO A 289 -15.89 11.81 1.87
CA PRO A 289 -15.79 12.76 2.99
C PRO A 289 -15.81 14.22 2.52
N TYR A 290 -15.11 14.51 1.43
CA TYR A 290 -15.08 15.85 0.85
C TYR A 290 -16.45 16.30 0.30
N GLN A 291 -17.20 15.40 -0.34
CA GLN A 291 -18.55 15.71 -0.80
C GLN A 291 -19.48 15.97 0.39
N SER A 292 -19.31 15.25 1.50
CA SER A 292 -20.12 15.45 2.71
C SER A 292 -19.88 16.84 3.32
N LEU A 293 -18.65 17.34 3.29
CA LEU A 293 -18.31 18.71 3.72
C LEU A 293 -18.86 19.78 2.76
N ILE A 294 -18.81 19.53 1.44
CA ILE A 294 -19.46 20.42 0.46
C ILE A 294 -20.96 20.50 0.71
N ASP A 295 -21.61 19.37 1.00
CA ASP A 295 -23.04 19.32 1.34
C ASP A 295 -23.33 20.09 2.65
N GLU A 296 -22.49 19.95 3.67
CA GLU A 296 -22.57 20.70 4.93
C GLU A 296 -22.48 22.23 4.70
N MET A 297 -21.49 22.68 3.92
CA MET A 297 -21.35 24.10 3.55
C MET A 297 -22.59 24.64 2.82
N ARG A 298 -23.14 23.83 1.90
CA ARG A 298 -24.36 24.17 1.16
C ARG A 298 -25.55 24.32 2.12
N GLU A 299 -25.74 23.36 3.02
CA GLU A 299 -26.81 23.39 4.03
C GLU A 299 -26.69 24.62 4.95
N ILE A 300 -25.47 24.97 5.37
CA ILE A 300 -25.22 26.16 6.18
C ILE A 300 -25.67 27.43 5.44
N LEU A 301 -25.24 27.64 4.20
CA LEU A 301 -25.60 28.83 3.43
C LEU A 301 -27.10 28.91 3.15
N ILE A 302 -27.74 27.79 2.78
CA ILE A 302 -29.19 27.72 2.62
C ILE A 302 -29.90 28.09 3.93
N SER A 303 -29.42 27.59 5.07
CA SER A 303 -29.99 27.93 6.38
C SER A 303 -29.78 29.40 6.79
N MET A 304 -28.79 30.07 6.19
CA MET A 304 -28.54 31.52 6.34
C MET A 304 -29.37 32.37 5.37
N GLY A 305 -30.21 31.73 4.55
CA GLY A 305 -31.11 32.37 3.59
C GLY A 305 -30.46 32.68 2.24
N PHE A 306 -29.39 31.98 1.87
CA PHE A 306 -28.79 32.10 0.54
C PHE A 306 -29.44 31.14 -0.46
N THR A 307 -29.53 31.58 -1.71
CA THR A 307 -29.96 30.77 -2.85
C THR A 307 -28.75 30.30 -3.65
N GLU A 308 -28.71 29.01 -4.04
CA GLU A 308 -27.60 28.48 -4.83
C GLU A 308 -27.77 28.86 -6.31
N MET A 309 -26.71 29.38 -6.93
CA MET A 309 -26.61 29.60 -8.37
C MET A 309 -25.61 28.63 -9.01
N TYR A 310 -25.80 28.39 -10.30
CA TYR A 310 -24.96 27.49 -11.10
C TYR A 310 -24.54 28.17 -12.39
N GLY A 311 -23.42 27.72 -12.96
CA GLY A 311 -22.93 28.24 -14.23
C GLY A 311 -21.85 27.36 -14.84
N GLY A 312 -21.55 27.63 -16.11
CA GLY A 312 -20.60 26.86 -16.92
C GLY A 312 -19.16 26.97 -16.41
N ILE A 313 -18.36 25.93 -16.68
CA ILE A 313 -16.92 25.90 -16.38
C ILE A 313 -16.08 26.69 -17.39
N VAL A 314 -16.59 26.82 -18.63
CA VAL A 314 -16.00 27.67 -19.67
C VAL A 314 -16.62 29.05 -19.55
N GLN A 315 -15.80 30.08 -19.57
CA GLN A 315 -16.19 31.48 -19.52
C GLN A 315 -15.39 32.26 -20.57
N SER A 316 -15.97 33.29 -21.16
CA SER A 316 -15.18 34.28 -21.90
C SER A 316 -14.26 35.03 -20.94
N SER A 317 -13.12 35.51 -21.43
CA SER A 317 -12.22 36.37 -20.65
C SER A 317 -12.91 37.66 -20.23
N PHE A 318 -13.91 38.10 -20.99
CA PHE A 318 -14.82 39.17 -20.62
C PHE A 318 -15.47 38.90 -19.26
N TRP A 319 -16.20 37.79 -19.12
CA TRP A 319 -16.91 37.47 -17.87
C TRP A 319 -15.96 37.08 -16.74
N ASN A 320 -14.86 36.41 -17.07
CA ASN A 320 -13.91 35.96 -16.07
C ASN A 320 -13.01 37.07 -15.54
N PHE A 321 -12.79 38.16 -16.28
CA PHE A 321 -11.84 39.21 -15.88
C PHE A 321 -12.38 40.63 -16.10
N ASP A 322 -12.74 40.97 -17.35
CA ASP A 322 -13.05 42.36 -17.72
C ASP A 322 -14.28 42.91 -16.99
N ALA A 323 -15.35 42.10 -16.89
CA ALA A 323 -16.59 42.44 -16.17
C ALA A 323 -16.39 42.63 -14.66
N LEU A 324 -15.26 42.16 -14.13
CA LEU A 324 -14.83 42.32 -12.73
C LEU A 324 -13.76 43.41 -12.60
N PHE A 325 -13.70 44.34 -13.55
CA PHE A 325 -12.75 45.46 -13.54
C PHE A 325 -11.28 45.03 -13.39
N GLN A 326 -10.92 43.81 -13.79
CA GLN A 326 -9.55 43.32 -13.75
C GLN A 326 -8.82 43.65 -15.06
N PRO A 327 -7.71 44.39 -15.02
CA PRO A 327 -7.10 44.95 -16.24
C PRO A 327 -6.52 43.86 -17.16
N GLN A 328 -6.42 44.16 -18.46
CA GLN A 328 -6.03 43.19 -19.50
C GLN A 328 -4.54 42.80 -19.51
N ASP A 329 -3.72 43.50 -18.73
CA ASP A 329 -2.30 43.24 -18.48
C ASP A 329 -2.04 42.65 -17.08
N HIS A 330 -3.11 42.28 -16.35
CA HIS A 330 -2.98 41.69 -15.02
C HIS A 330 -2.27 40.32 -15.09
N PRO A 331 -1.29 40.03 -14.23
CA PRO A 331 -0.52 38.77 -14.26
C PRO A 331 -1.38 37.50 -14.26
N ALA A 332 -2.48 37.47 -13.49
CA ALA A 332 -3.42 36.34 -13.48
C ALA A 332 -4.04 36.00 -14.86
N ARG A 333 -4.00 36.92 -15.85
CA ARG A 333 -4.48 36.69 -17.22
C ARG A 333 -3.39 36.14 -18.15
N GLU A 334 -2.19 35.92 -17.65
CA GLU A 334 -1.12 35.36 -18.45
C GLU A 334 -1.29 33.86 -18.67
N MET A 335 -0.69 33.36 -19.75
CA MET A 335 -0.80 31.94 -20.12
C MET A 335 -0.25 31.00 -19.04
N GLN A 336 0.69 31.44 -18.20
CA GLN A 336 1.22 30.61 -17.11
C GLN A 336 0.24 30.43 -15.95
N ASP A 337 -0.76 31.29 -15.80
CA ASP A 337 -1.69 31.30 -14.66
C ASP A 337 -3.11 30.82 -15.04
N THR A 338 -3.51 31.01 -16.30
CA THR A 338 -4.87 30.69 -16.79
C THR A 338 -4.87 29.67 -17.93
N PHE A 339 -5.84 28.75 -17.91
CA PHE A 339 -6.08 27.82 -19.00
C PHE A 339 -6.97 28.46 -20.08
N PHE A 340 -6.32 29.00 -21.11
CA PHE A 340 -6.98 29.49 -22.32
C PHE A 340 -7.40 28.32 -23.22
N LEU A 341 -8.58 28.47 -23.85
CA LEU A 341 -9.14 27.49 -24.77
C LEU A 341 -8.98 27.97 -26.21
N ASP A 342 -8.87 27.06 -27.17
CA ASP A 342 -8.91 27.38 -28.61
C ASP A 342 -10.36 27.65 -29.08
N LYS A 343 -11.03 28.59 -28.41
CA LYS A 343 -12.42 28.99 -28.65
C LYS A 343 -12.60 30.44 -28.27
N THR A 344 -13.41 31.15 -29.06
CA THR A 344 -13.90 32.48 -28.73
C THR A 344 -15.42 32.46 -28.52
N GLU A 345 -15.92 33.47 -27.80
CA GLU A 345 -17.34 33.72 -27.58
C GLU A 345 -17.64 35.19 -27.89
N GLU A 346 -18.80 35.45 -28.48
CA GLU A 346 -19.23 36.82 -28.78
C GLU A 346 -19.44 37.59 -27.47
N LEU A 347 -19.05 38.86 -27.49
CA LEU A 347 -19.25 39.73 -26.34
C LEU A 347 -20.74 40.01 -26.13
N PRO A 348 -21.19 40.13 -24.87
CA PRO A 348 -22.57 40.48 -24.58
C PRO A 348 -22.89 41.90 -25.06
N ASP A 349 -24.19 42.16 -25.21
CA ASP A 349 -24.69 43.52 -25.39
C ASP A 349 -24.17 44.44 -24.27
N ASN A 350 -23.86 45.69 -24.62
CA ASN A 350 -23.32 46.71 -23.70
C ASN A 350 -21.89 46.43 -23.19
N TYR A 351 -21.09 45.61 -23.89
CA TYR A 351 -19.67 45.44 -23.57
C TYR A 351 -18.88 46.76 -23.68
N GLU A 352 -19.35 47.72 -24.47
CA GLU A 352 -18.74 49.04 -24.61
C GLU A 352 -18.70 49.80 -23.29
N ALA A 353 -19.71 49.63 -22.43
CA ALA A 353 -19.69 50.23 -21.09
C ALA A 353 -18.54 49.67 -20.23
N ILE A 354 -18.22 48.38 -20.40
CA ILE A 354 -17.06 47.77 -19.74
C ILE A 354 -15.75 48.26 -20.36
N ARG A 355 -15.66 48.39 -21.68
CA ARG A 355 -14.48 49.01 -22.32
C ARG A 355 -14.25 50.42 -21.75
N ASP A 356 -15.29 51.23 -21.73
CA ASP A 356 -15.25 52.63 -21.32
C ASP A 356 -14.88 52.79 -19.84
N ILE A 357 -15.36 51.88 -18.97
CA ILE A 357 -14.98 51.91 -17.56
C ILE A 357 -13.50 51.58 -17.34
N HIS A 358 -12.94 50.66 -18.14
CA HIS A 358 -11.51 50.34 -18.09
C HIS A 358 -10.64 51.46 -18.65
N GLU A 359 -11.01 52.07 -19.77
CA GLU A 359 -10.17 53.07 -20.43
C GLU A 359 -10.21 54.45 -19.76
N PHE A 360 -11.36 54.87 -19.25
CA PHE A 360 -11.54 56.24 -18.73
C PHE A 360 -12.53 56.36 -17.56
N GLY A 361 -12.96 55.24 -16.96
CA GLY A 361 -13.82 55.23 -15.78
C GLY A 361 -15.33 55.34 -16.07
N GLY A 362 -15.72 55.40 -17.35
CA GLY A 362 -17.12 55.45 -17.76
C GLY A 362 -17.87 56.62 -17.12
N ASP A 363 -19.06 56.33 -16.57
CA ASP A 363 -19.91 57.33 -15.87
C ASP A 363 -19.66 57.39 -14.36
N THR A 364 -18.62 56.70 -13.86
CA THR A 364 -18.32 56.64 -12.42
C THR A 364 -17.38 57.75 -11.96
N SER A 365 -17.08 57.78 -10.67
CA SER A 365 -16.04 58.67 -10.12
C SER A 365 -14.59 58.21 -10.42
N SER A 366 -14.44 57.03 -11.03
CA SER A 366 -13.14 56.42 -11.36
C SER A 366 -12.46 57.11 -12.53
N THR A 367 -11.13 57.02 -12.60
CA THR A 367 -10.36 57.40 -13.79
C THR A 367 -10.21 56.23 -14.77
N GLY A 368 -10.68 55.04 -14.42
CA GLY A 368 -10.33 53.80 -15.11
C GLY A 368 -8.87 53.39 -14.90
N TRP A 369 -8.45 52.33 -15.59
CA TRP A 369 -7.06 51.89 -15.67
C TRP A 369 -6.25 52.69 -16.71
N GLY A 370 -6.92 53.28 -17.70
CA GLY A 370 -6.27 53.88 -18.86
C GLY A 370 -5.85 52.85 -19.91
N GLY A 371 -5.18 53.32 -20.95
CA GLY A 371 -4.68 52.46 -22.04
C GLY A 371 -5.74 52.13 -23.09
N GLU A 372 -5.49 51.06 -23.85
CA GLU A 372 -6.36 50.55 -24.91
C GLU A 372 -6.92 49.18 -24.49
N TRP A 373 -8.24 49.07 -24.44
CA TRP A 373 -8.93 47.82 -24.16
C TRP A 373 -9.18 47.04 -25.46
N LYS A 374 -8.72 45.79 -25.50
CA LYS A 374 -8.73 44.97 -26.72
C LYS A 374 -9.88 43.98 -26.70
N LYS A 375 -10.73 44.06 -27.72
CA LYS A 375 -11.90 43.20 -27.90
C LYS A 375 -11.52 41.72 -28.02
N GLU A 376 -10.48 41.42 -28.78
CA GLU A 376 -10.05 40.06 -29.08
C GLU A 376 -9.61 39.31 -27.81
N LYS A 377 -9.00 40.03 -26.85
CA LYS A 377 -8.62 39.47 -25.54
C LYS A 377 -9.83 39.09 -24.70
N ALA A 378 -10.93 39.83 -24.81
CA ALA A 378 -12.14 39.61 -24.04
C ALA A 378 -12.98 38.45 -24.61
N GLU A 379 -12.97 38.26 -25.93
CA GLU A 379 -13.66 37.17 -26.63
C GLU A 379 -13.03 35.79 -26.36
N GLN A 380 -11.75 35.73 -26.00
CA GLN A 380 -11.03 34.49 -25.75
C GLN A 380 -11.63 33.70 -24.57
N CYS A 381 -11.99 32.43 -24.78
CA CYS A 381 -12.51 31.58 -23.72
C CYS A 381 -11.40 31.03 -22.81
N VAL A 382 -11.74 30.85 -21.54
CA VAL A 382 -10.91 30.25 -20.49
C VAL A 382 -11.70 29.19 -19.72
N LEU A 383 -11.00 28.27 -19.08
CA LEU A 383 -11.58 27.59 -17.92
C LEU A 383 -11.63 28.61 -16.78
N ARG A 384 -12.79 28.79 -16.16
CA ARG A 384 -13.00 29.83 -15.14
C ARG A 384 -11.98 29.70 -14.00
N THR A 385 -11.35 30.80 -13.63
CA THR A 385 -10.30 30.84 -12.59
C THR A 385 -10.87 31.06 -11.19
N HIS A 386 -12.12 31.52 -11.12
CA HIS A 386 -12.90 31.73 -9.91
C HIS A 386 -14.39 31.74 -10.26
N THR A 387 -15.25 31.59 -9.26
CA THR A 387 -16.71 31.63 -9.43
C THR A 387 -17.29 33.04 -9.57
N THR A 388 -16.48 34.09 -9.36
CA THR A 388 -16.89 35.51 -9.41
C THR A 388 -17.48 35.93 -10.74
N SER A 389 -17.07 35.24 -11.81
CA SER A 389 -17.65 35.38 -13.15
C SER A 389 -19.15 35.08 -13.18
N LEU A 390 -19.61 34.15 -12.35
CA LEU A 390 -21.02 33.80 -12.22
C LEU A 390 -21.78 34.82 -11.38
N SER A 391 -21.16 35.35 -10.33
CA SER A 391 -21.75 36.41 -9.49
C SER A 391 -22.09 37.64 -10.30
N ILE A 392 -21.18 38.11 -11.16
CA ILE A 392 -21.42 39.29 -11.98
C ILE A 392 -22.50 39.05 -13.05
N GLN A 393 -22.55 37.85 -13.63
CA GLN A 393 -23.64 37.46 -14.54
C GLN A 393 -24.99 37.44 -13.82
N TYR A 394 -25.04 36.90 -12.60
CA TYR A 394 -26.26 36.88 -11.80
C TYR A 394 -26.74 38.30 -11.46
N LEU A 395 -25.83 39.18 -11.06
CA LEU A 395 -26.12 40.59 -10.74
C LEU A 395 -26.63 41.36 -11.95
N LYS A 396 -26.03 41.15 -13.13
CA LYS A 396 -26.52 41.74 -14.39
C LYS A 396 -28.01 41.44 -14.62
N ASP A 397 -28.43 40.22 -14.33
CA ASP A 397 -29.81 39.78 -14.57
C ASP A 397 -30.78 40.21 -13.45
N HIS A 398 -30.26 40.64 -12.29
CA HIS A 398 -31.05 41.05 -11.12
C HIS A 398 -30.53 42.37 -10.50
N PRO A 399 -30.43 43.48 -11.26
CA PRO A 399 -29.66 44.65 -10.83
C PRO A 399 -30.31 45.48 -9.70
N ASP A 400 -31.62 45.34 -9.52
CA ASP A 400 -32.42 46.11 -8.57
C ASP A 400 -33.06 45.23 -7.47
N GLU A 401 -32.66 43.97 -7.32
CA GLU A 401 -33.26 43.02 -6.37
C GLU A 401 -32.40 42.79 -5.12
N ALA A 402 -33.00 42.86 -3.92
CA ALA A 402 -32.31 42.44 -2.71
C ALA A 402 -32.09 40.92 -2.73
N LEU A 403 -30.84 40.47 -2.61
CA LEU A 403 -30.47 39.07 -2.81
C LEU A 403 -29.35 38.59 -1.90
N LYS A 404 -29.35 37.27 -1.65
CA LYS A 404 -28.28 36.50 -1.02
C LYS A 404 -28.07 35.26 -1.86
N VAL A 405 -26.94 35.18 -2.56
CA VAL A 405 -26.69 34.12 -3.54
C VAL A 405 -25.31 33.52 -3.30
N PHE A 406 -25.18 32.22 -3.53
CA PHE A 406 -23.90 31.53 -3.41
C PHE A 406 -23.69 30.52 -4.54
N CYS A 407 -22.44 30.18 -4.78
CA CYS A 407 -22.06 29.12 -5.71
C CYS A 407 -20.97 28.27 -5.07
N ILE A 408 -21.08 26.94 -5.18
CA ILE A 408 -19.96 26.03 -4.93
C ILE A 408 -19.61 25.38 -6.25
N GLY A 409 -18.46 25.78 -6.81
CA GLY A 409 -18.08 25.42 -8.17
C GLY A 409 -16.61 25.08 -8.30
N ARG A 410 -16.30 24.12 -9.18
CA ARG A 410 -14.92 23.85 -9.58
C ARG A 410 -14.34 25.00 -10.38
N VAL A 411 -13.12 25.40 -10.06
CA VAL A 411 -12.35 26.45 -10.74
C VAL A 411 -11.00 25.90 -11.14
N TYR A 412 -10.35 26.55 -12.09
CA TYR A 412 -9.15 26.04 -12.75
C TYR A 412 -8.07 27.12 -12.79
N ARG A 413 -6.87 26.78 -12.31
CA ARG A 413 -5.71 27.66 -12.34
C ARG A 413 -4.51 26.86 -12.79
N ARG A 414 -3.65 27.45 -13.61
CA ARG A 414 -2.45 26.75 -14.11
C ARG A 414 -1.34 26.77 -13.05
N GLU A 415 -1.63 26.20 -11.90
CA GLU A 415 -0.70 26.10 -10.78
C GLU A 415 0.05 24.76 -10.82
N ALA A 416 1.28 24.74 -10.31
CA ALA A 416 2.03 23.51 -10.17
C ALA A 416 1.40 22.62 -9.09
N ILE A 417 1.32 21.31 -9.34
CA ILE A 417 0.77 20.37 -8.36
C ILE A 417 1.75 20.23 -7.19
N ASP A 418 1.30 20.63 -5.99
CA ASP A 418 2.04 20.48 -4.74
C ASP A 418 1.08 20.05 -3.59
N PRO A 419 1.55 19.88 -2.34
CA PRO A 419 0.68 19.50 -1.22
C PRO A 419 -0.42 20.51 -0.84
N THR A 420 -0.35 21.73 -1.36
CA THR A 420 -1.23 22.87 -1.05
C THR A 420 -1.99 23.43 -2.26
N HIS A 421 -1.54 23.12 -3.48
CA HIS A 421 -2.11 23.62 -4.73
C HIS A 421 -2.41 22.49 -5.73
N THR A 422 -3.56 22.59 -6.38
CA THR A 422 -3.98 21.73 -7.49
C THR A 422 -4.52 22.58 -8.64
N PRO A 423 -4.34 22.16 -9.91
CA PRO A 423 -4.84 22.91 -11.06
C PRO A 423 -6.36 23.06 -11.13
N GLU A 424 -7.07 22.21 -10.40
CA GLU A 424 -8.51 22.29 -10.21
C GLU A 424 -8.83 22.15 -8.72
N PHE A 425 -9.79 22.94 -8.24
CA PHE A 425 -10.33 22.85 -6.88
C PHE A 425 -11.71 23.51 -6.81
N GLU A 426 -12.44 23.26 -5.73
CA GLU A 426 -13.75 23.86 -5.50
C GLU A 426 -13.62 25.19 -4.73
N GLN A 427 -14.20 26.23 -5.31
CA GLN A 427 -14.38 27.53 -4.66
C GLN A 427 -15.84 27.65 -4.22
N LEU A 428 -16.03 28.17 -3.00
CA LEU A 428 -17.32 28.60 -2.50
C LEU A 428 -17.32 30.11 -2.51
N GLU A 429 -18.36 30.67 -3.11
CA GLU A 429 -18.53 32.11 -3.22
C GLU A 429 -19.92 32.51 -2.79
N GLY A 430 -20.03 33.67 -2.14
CA GLY A 430 -21.29 34.26 -1.78
C GLY A 430 -21.32 35.75 -2.05
N ILE A 431 -22.48 36.23 -2.45
CA ILE A 431 -22.80 37.65 -2.63
C ILE A 431 -24.06 38.03 -1.86
N VAL A 432 -24.09 39.25 -1.35
CA VAL A 432 -25.27 39.88 -0.73
C VAL A 432 -25.40 41.29 -1.28
N MET A 433 -26.54 41.59 -1.89
CA MET A 433 -26.85 42.92 -2.39
C MET A 433 -28.13 43.42 -1.70
N ASP A 434 -28.05 44.61 -1.10
CA ASP A 434 -29.20 45.29 -0.51
C ASP A 434 -28.88 46.78 -0.32
N THR A 435 -29.90 47.59 -0.11
CA THR A 435 -29.82 49.04 0.11
C THR A 435 -28.97 49.43 1.33
N ASP A 436 -29.08 48.68 2.44
CA ASP A 436 -28.48 49.04 3.73
C ASP A 436 -27.33 48.09 4.16
N VAL A 437 -26.74 47.34 3.23
CA VAL A 437 -25.60 46.49 3.56
C VAL A 437 -24.31 47.30 3.68
N SER A 438 -23.39 46.83 4.54
CA SER A 438 -22.15 47.52 4.85
C SER A 438 -21.03 46.52 5.12
N PHE A 439 -19.81 47.01 5.23
CA PHE A 439 -18.64 46.17 5.51
C PHE A 439 -18.77 45.37 6.82
N ARG A 440 -19.49 45.91 7.82
CA ARG A 440 -19.78 45.19 9.07
C ARG A 440 -20.67 43.97 8.82
N HIS A 441 -21.64 44.08 7.92
CA HIS A 441 -22.52 42.97 7.56
C HIS A 441 -21.74 41.84 6.89
N LEU A 442 -20.79 42.16 5.99
CA LEU A 442 -19.89 41.18 5.37
C LEU A 442 -19.11 40.37 6.42
N MET A 443 -18.47 41.07 7.37
CA MET A 443 -17.74 40.42 8.46
C MET A 443 -18.68 39.56 9.33
N GLY A 444 -19.91 40.01 9.54
CA GLY A 444 -20.95 39.26 10.27
C GLY A 444 -21.32 37.95 9.59
N PHE A 445 -21.60 37.98 8.27
CA PHE A 445 -21.91 36.78 7.50
C PHE A 445 -20.76 35.77 7.51
N LEU A 446 -19.52 36.23 7.28
CA LEU A 446 -18.35 35.36 7.31
C LEU A 446 -18.10 34.76 8.70
N LYS A 447 -18.24 35.56 9.76
CA LYS A 447 -18.07 35.07 11.13
C LYS A 447 -19.10 33.99 11.43
N GLU A 448 -20.38 34.23 11.12
CA GLU A 448 -21.45 33.25 11.31
C GLU A 448 -21.21 31.96 10.52
N PHE A 449 -20.83 32.07 9.24
CA PHE A 449 -20.50 30.92 8.40
C PHE A 449 -19.39 30.07 9.03
N TYR A 450 -18.28 30.70 9.42
CA TYR A 450 -17.16 29.97 10.02
C TYR A 450 -17.48 29.39 11.40
N HIS A 451 -18.31 30.05 12.21
CA HIS A 451 -18.78 29.50 13.48
C HIS A 451 -19.64 28.25 13.28
N ARG A 452 -20.56 28.26 12.28
CA ARG A 452 -21.34 27.07 11.91
C ARG A 452 -20.49 25.96 11.31
N MET A 453 -19.42 26.33 10.62
CA MET A 453 -18.37 25.40 10.23
C MET A 453 -17.47 25.00 11.42
N GLY A 454 -17.80 25.32 12.67
CA GLY A 454 -17.07 24.88 13.87
C GLY A 454 -15.70 25.55 14.08
N PHE A 455 -15.49 26.76 13.56
CA PHE A 455 -14.33 27.61 13.86
C PHE A 455 -14.74 28.76 14.78
N GLU A 456 -14.31 28.73 16.04
CA GLU A 456 -14.69 29.74 17.04
C GLU A 456 -13.97 31.09 16.85
N ASN A 457 -12.69 31.02 16.48
CA ASN A 457 -11.80 32.18 16.44
C ASN A 457 -11.60 32.64 14.99
N VAL A 458 -12.30 33.72 14.61
CA VAL A 458 -12.26 34.32 13.28
C VAL A 458 -11.75 35.76 13.38
N ARG A 459 -10.79 36.14 12.54
CA ARG A 459 -10.33 37.52 12.38
C ARG A 459 -10.26 37.92 10.90
N PHE A 460 -10.07 39.22 10.65
CA PHE A 460 -10.04 39.78 9.31
C PHE A 460 -8.79 40.65 9.14
N ARG A 461 -8.05 40.42 8.07
CA ARG A 461 -6.84 41.17 7.72
C ARG A 461 -7.10 42.00 6.45
N PRO A 462 -6.75 43.30 6.41
CA PRO A 462 -6.84 44.07 5.17
C PRO A 462 -6.05 43.41 4.03
N ALA A 463 -6.65 43.40 2.84
CA ALA A 463 -6.10 42.80 1.64
C ALA A 463 -6.42 43.65 0.41
N TYR A 464 -5.92 43.24 -0.76
CA TYR A 464 -6.20 43.89 -2.04
C TYR A 464 -6.76 42.87 -3.02
N PHE A 465 -7.92 43.18 -3.62
CA PHE A 465 -8.48 42.45 -4.74
C PHE A 465 -8.98 43.46 -5.78
N PRO A 466 -8.74 43.24 -7.10
CA PRO A 466 -9.06 44.24 -8.13
C PRO A 466 -10.53 44.67 -8.18
N TYR A 467 -11.46 43.76 -7.86
CA TYR A 467 -12.91 43.99 -7.95
C TYR A 467 -13.55 44.45 -6.65
N THR A 468 -12.83 44.58 -5.53
CA THR A 468 -13.44 44.99 -4.24
C THR A 468 -12.73 46.12 -3.52
N GLU A 469 -13.51 47.05 -2.96
CA GLU A 469 -13.04 48.11 -2.09
C GLU A 469 -14.14 48.49 -1.06
N PRO A 470 -13.90 48.34 0.26
CA PRO A 470 -12.72 47.77 0.92
C PRO A 470 -12.61 46.24 0.76
N SER A 471 -11.40 45.72 1.01
CA SER A 471 -11.04 44.30 0.86
C SER A 471 -10.38 43.73 2.12
N VAL A 472 -10.72 42.49 2.46
CA VAL A 472 -10.15 41.71 3.60
C VAL A 472 -9.99 40.23 3.26
N GLU A 473 -9.09 39.59 3.99
CA GLU A 473 -8.97 38.13 4.08
C GLU A 473 -9.51 37.66 5.44
N PRO A 474 -10.50 36.76 5.48
CA PRO A 474 -10.84 36.04 6.70
C PRO A 474 -9.77 34.99 7.05
N GLU A 475 -9.40 34.98 8.33
CA GLU A 475 -8.49 33.99 8.91
C GLU A 475 -9.15 33.29 10.11
N VAL A 476 -8.94 31.99 10.23
CA VAL A 476 -9.37 31.19 11.39
C VAL A 476 -8.18 30.70 12.19
N TYR A 477 -8.32 30.61 13.51
CA TYR A 477 -7.30 30.01 14.36
C TYR A 477 -7.48 28.49 14.43
N VAL A 478 -6.40 27.75 14.22
CA VAL A 478 -6.36 26.29 14.35
C VAL A 478 -5.22 25.90 15.27
N ASP A 479 -5.53 25.10 16.29
CA ASP A 479 -4.54 24.62 17.26
C ASP A 479 -3.38 23.91 16.56
N GLY A 480 -2.15 24.33 16.88
CA GLY A 480 -0.92 23.81 16.27
C GLY A 480 -0.56 24.38 14.89
N LEU A 481 -1.48 25.07 14.21
CA LEU A 481 -1.20 25.75 12.92
C LEU A 481 -1.20 27.28 13.05
N GLY A 482 -1.89 27.85 14.04
CA GLY A 482 -2.04 29.28 14.21
C GLY A 482 -3.15 29.85 13.33
N TRP A 483 -2.99 31.11 12.88
CA TRP A 483 -3.96 31.77 12.01
C TRP A 483 -3.78 31.33 10.56
N VAL A 484 -4.87 30.86 9.95
CA VAL A 484 -4.88 30.33 8.58
C VAL A 484 -5.86 31.13 7.73
N GLU A 485 -5.37 31.68 6.62
CA GLU A 485 -6.16 32.34 5.58
C GLU A 485 -7.09 31.34 4.89
N LEU A 486 -8.35 31.75 4.68
CA LEU A 486 -9.37 30.91 4.03
C LEU A 486 -9.88 31.46 2.69
N GLY A 487 -9.54 32.69 2.33
CA GLY A 487 -9.93 33.30 1.06
C GLY A 487 -9.98 34.82 1.11
N GLY A 488 -10.72 35.41 0.17
CA GLY A 488 -10.87 36.86 0.02
C GLY A 488 -12.32 37.32 0.14
N ALA A 489 -12.51 38.53 0.63
CA ALA A 489 -13.82 39.15 0.77
C ALA A 489 -13.74 40.67 0.65
N GLY A 490 -14.83 41.30 0.24
CA GLY A 490 -14.92 42.75 0.16
C GLY A 490 -16.27 43.25 -0.30
N ILE A 491 -16.35 44.55 -0.61
CA ILE A 491 -17.51 45.16 -1.26
C ILE A 491 -17.13 45.38 -2.71
N PHE A 492 -17.94 44.93 -3.68
CA PHE A 492 -17.64 45.19 -5.09
C PHE A 492 -17.50 46.68 -5.34
N ARG A 493 -16.50 47.03 -6.16
CA ARG A 493 -16.27 48.41 -6.54
C ARG A 493 -17.40 48.91 -7.44
N GLU A 494 -17.57 50.22 -7.46
CA GLU A 494 -18.52 50.89 -8.36
C GLU A 494 -18.26 50.53 -9.83
N GLU A 495 -16.99 50.37 -10.23
CA GLU A 495 -16.62 50.03 -11.60
C GLU A 495 -17.04 48.61 -12.02
N VAL A 496 -17.33 47.74 -11.05
CA VAL A 496 -17.86 46.39 -11.31
C VAL A 496 -19.38 46.44 -11.45
N THR A 497 -20.06 47.24 -10.64
CA THR A 497 -21.53 47.20 -10.52
C THR A 497 -22.25 48.19 -11.43
N ALA A 498 -21.72 49.41 -11.57
CA ALA A 498 -22.38 50.50 -12.28
C ALA A 498 -22.69 50.21 -13.78
N PRO A 499 -21.80 49.55 -14.56
CA PRO A 499 -22.09 49.23 -15.97
C PRO A 499 -23.31 48.33 -16.17
N TRP A 500 -23.70 47.59 -15.13
CA TRP A 500 -24.85 46.68 -15.15
C TRP A 500 -26.11 47.28 -14.51
N GLY A 501 -26.06 48.57 -14.15
CA GLY A 501 -27.20 49.25 -13.51
C GLY A 501 -27.41 48.88 -12.03
N VAL A 502 -26.47 48.15 -11.42
CA VAL A 502 -26.53 47.79 -10.00
C VAL A 502 -26.20 49.01 -9.14
N LYS A 503 -27.20 49.49 -8.37
CA LYS A 503 -27.09 50.72 -7.56
C LYS A 503 -26.81 50.49 -6.09
N TYR A 504 -26.90 49.24 -5.64
CA TYR A 504 -26.80 48.87 -4.24
C TYR A 504 -25.43 48.29 -3.93
N PRO A 505 -24.90 48.48 -2.70
CA PRO A 505 -23.66 47.84 -2.31
C PRO A 505 -23.77 46.32 -2.41
N VAL A 506 -22.75 45.68 -3.00
CA VAL A 506 -22.66 44.22 -3.11
C VAL A 506 -21.53 43.73 -2.24
N LEU A 507 -21.85 43.02 -1.17
CA LEU A 507 -20.90 42.29 -0.35
C LEU A 507 -20.54 40.99 -1.08
N ALA A 508 -19.26 40.66 -1.18
CA ALA A 508 -18.79 39.45 -1.84
C ALA A 508 -17.69 38.75 -1.03
N TRP A 509 -17.66 37.42 -1.08
CA TRP A 509 -16.55 36.62 -0.57
C TRP A 509 -16.38 35.35 -1.38
N GLY A 510 -15.14 34.90 -1.48
CA GLY A 510 -14.76 33.62 -2.09
C GLY A 510 -13.75 32.91 -1.20
N LEU A 511 -14.00 31.65 -0.88
CA LEU A 511 -13.14 30.81 -0.07
C LEU A 511 -12.82 29.47 -0.74
N GLY A 512 -11.62 28.95 -0.47
CA GLY A 512 -11.19 27.65 -0.95
C GLY A 512 -11.82 26.53 -0.13
N VAL A 513 -12.76 25.78 -0.72
CA VAL A 513 -13.46 24.68 -0.02
C VAL A 513 -12.47 23.61 0.43
N SER A 514 -11.48 23.35 -0.42
CA SER A 514 -10.45 22.37 -0.19
C SER A 514 -9.55 22.71 1.01
N ARG A 515 -9.28 24.01 1.25
CA ARG A 515 -8.53 24.48 2.42
C ARG A 515 -9.29 24.20 3.71
N VAL A 516 -10.57 24.52 3.74
CA VAL A 516 -11.45 24.21 4.90
C VAL A 516 -11.53 22.70 5.12
N ALA A 517 -11.64 21.91 4.05
CA ALA A 517 -11.64 20.45 4.11
C ALA A 517 -10.36 19.90 4.74
N MET A 518 -9.19 20.39 4.33
CA MET A 518 -7.91 19.98 4.90
C MET A 518 -7.86 20.24 6.41
N LEU A 519 -8.27 21.43 6.86
CA LEU A 519 -8.29 21.78 8.28
C LEU A 519 -9.26 20.88 9.07
N LYS A 520 -10.50 20.74 8.58
CA LYS A 520 -11.50 19.89 9.23
C LYS A 520 -11.09 18.43 9.28
N MET A 521 -10.43 17.92 8.25
CA MET A 521 -10.06 16.50 8.15
C MET A 521 -8.65 16.21 8.70
N GLY A 522 -7.92 17.21 9.19
CA GLY A 522 -6.56 17.04 9.67
C GLY A 522 -5.58 16.59 8.58
N LEU A 523 -5.83 16.96 7.32
CA LEU A 523 -5.00 16.57 6.18
C LEU A 523 -3.86 17.56 5.98
N LYS A 524 -2.66 17.03 5.74
CA LYS A 524 -1.46 17.82 5.41
C LYS A 524 -1.22 17.96 3.91
N ASP A 525 -1.92 17.18 3.09
CA ASP A 525 -1.73 17.12 1.65
C ASP A 525 -3.11 17.14 0.96
N LEU A 526 -3.35 18.24 0.24
CA LEU A 526 -4.57 18.53 -0.51
C LEU A 526 -4.93 17.41 -1.48
N ARG A 527 -3.92 16.78 -2.09
CA ARG A 527 -4.11 15.75 -3.13
C ARG A 527 -4.85 14.53 -2.59
N GLN A 528 -4.86 14.30 -1.28
CA GLN A 528 -5.64 13.23 -0.66
C GLN A 528 -7.14 13.39 -0.88
N LEU A 529 -7.65 14.62 -1.00
CA LEU A 529 -9.07 14.88 -1.28
C LEU A 529 -9.51 14.39 -2.66
N TYR A 530 -8.59 14.33 -3.62
CA TYR A 530 -8.87 13.99 -5.03
C TYR A 530 -8.41 12.58 -5.40
N LYS A 531 -7.74 11.87 -4.49
CA LYS A 531 -7.37 10.45 -4.69
C LYS A 531 -8.58 9.56 -4.47
N SER A 532 -8.75 8.58 -5.37
CA SER A 532 -9.77 7.52 -5.22
C SER A 532 -9.33 6.46 -4.20
N ASP A 533 -9.21 6.85 -2.92
CA ASP A 533 -8.88 5.94 -1.82
C ASP A 533 -10.16 5.36 -1.19
N VAL A 534 -10.53 4.16 -1.62
CA VAL A 534 -11.72 3.46 -1.13
C VAL A 534 -11.59 3.10 0.36
N ASP A 535 -10.39 2.82 0.84
CA ASP A 535 -10.19 2.44 2.25
C ASP A 535 -10.30 3.66 3.17
N TRP A 536 -9.87 4.84 2.71
CA TRP A 536 -10.16 6.09 3.41
C TRP A 536 -11.66 6.31 3.53
N VAL A 537 -12.42 6.22 2.42
CA VAL A 537 -13.88 6.38 2.43
C VAL A 537 -14.55 5.36 3.37
N ARG A 538 -14.11 4.09 3.34
CA ARG A 538 -14.65 3.01 4.20
C ARG A 538 -14.40 3.26 5.68
N ASN A 539 -13.23 3.75 6.05
CA ASN A 539 -12.84 3.94 7.45
C ASN A 539 -13.23 5.32 8.00
N TYR A 540 -13.54 6.29 7.15
CA TYR A 540 -13.96 7.61 7.58
C TYR A 540 -15.31 7.55 8.32
N PRO A 541 -15.43 8.19 9.50
CA PRO A 541 -16.65 8.17 10.30
C PRO A 541 -17.77 8.95 9.59
N VAL A 542 -19.00 8.41 9.65
CA VAL A 542 -20.19 9.03 9.03
C VAL A 542 -20.74 10.19 9.88
N TYR A 543 -20.51 10.14 11.20
CA TYR A 543 -20.91 11.17 12.14
C TYR A 543 -19.69 11.56 12.97
N ARG A 544 -19.38 12.86 13.01
CA ARG A 544 -18.48 13.40 14.02
C ARG A 544 -19.36 13.77 15.21
N ARG A 545 -19.14 13.15 16.36
CA ARG A 545 -19.56 13.77 17.62
C ARG A 545 -18.74 15.04 17.74
N GLU A 546 -19.42 16.17 17.84
CA GLU A 546 -18.83 17.35 18.48
C GLU A 546 -18.61 16.93 19.94
N ASP A 547 -17.34 16.72 20.29
CA ASP A 547 -16.93 16.52 21.69
C ASP A 547 -16.81 17.88 22.38
#